data_AF-A0AAN6VV72-F1
#
_entry.id   AF-A0AAN6VV72-F1
#
_cell.length_a   1.000
_cell.length_b   1.000
_cell.length_c   1.000
_cell.angle_alpha   90.00
_cell.angle_beta   90.00
_cell.angle_gamma   90.00
#
_symmetry.space_group_name_H-M   'P 1'
#
loop_
_entity.id
_entity.type
_entity.pdbx_description
1 polymer ?
#
loop_
_entity_poly.entity_id
_entity_poly.type
_entity_poly.pdbx_seq_one_letter_code
_entity_poly.pdbx_strand_id
1 'polypeptide(L)'
;MSDGNSGAPQQQRADERDPFRNCDESPTAKEFMPMGVVEEERLKQEELHAKPSGPLSEHPPHKSTPAEEDDGSTASIMARSAMAKIDALIAEITRCKMEEMQQEKHDTRVSVKTAMSKDYSKAAVLDVRQQLVQLEKMVADLQKLVEAQDSLIAALEPGTQDLRQQITRLETLVTAQGSLVATMEVGVQAIKDQMSRAETSS
;
A
#
# COMPACT_ATOMS: atom_id res chain seq x y z
N MET A 1 52.04 -44.63 -27.32
CA MET A 1 51.65 -43.27 -27.75
C MET A 1 50.13 -43.20 -27.57
N SER A 2 49.57 -43.19 -26.35
CA SER A 2 49.82 -42.26 -25.22
C SER A 2 49.55 -40.84 -25.73
N ASP A 3 48.50 -40.09 -25.37
CA ASP A 3 47.69 -39.95 -24.15
C ASP A 3 46.25 -39.50 -24.55
N GLY A 4 45.15 -39.70 -23.83
CA GLY A 4 44.97 -39.68 -22.38
C GLY A 4 44.60 -38.27 -21.90
N ASN A 5 43.37 -37.78 -22.17
CA ASN A 5 42.85 -36.59 -21.48
C ASN A 5 41.43 -36.83 -20.96
N SER A 6 41.38 -37.17 -19.68
CA SER A 6 40.20 -37.29 -18.84
C SER A 6 40.18 -36.06 -17.92
N GLY A 7 39.12 -35.27 -17.97
CA GLY A 7 38.94 -34.09 -17.13
C GLY A 7 37.48 -34.02 -16.66
N ALA A 8 37.21 -34.69 -15.55
CA ALA A 8 35.93 -34.69 -14.85
C ALA A 8 35.60 -33.30 -14.24
N PRO A 9 34.31 -33.02 -13.94
CA PRO A 9 33.83 -31.70 -13.55
C PRO A 9 34.09 -31.41 -12.07
N GLN A 10 34.52 -30.19 -11.75
CA GLN A 10 34.59 -29.69 -10.38
C GLN A 10 33.18 -29.40 -9.84
N GLN A 11 32.73 -30.27 -8.93
CA GLN A 11 31.74 -29.94 -7.91
C GLN A 11 32.31 -28.85 -7.00
N GLN A 12 31.72 -27.66 -7.04
CA GLN A 12 31.83 -26.68 -5.97
C GLN A 12 30.46 -26.51 -5.30
N ARG A 13 30.57 -26.45 -3.97
CA ARG A 13 29.54 -26.70 -2.97
C ARG A 13 28.45 -25.64 -2.99
N ALA A 14 27.26 -26.10 -2.62
CA ALA A 14 26.14 -25.29 -2.20
C ALA A 14 26.56 -24.33 -1.09
N ASP A 15 26.25 -23.04 -1.28
CA ASP A 15 26.09 -22.05 -0.22
C ASP A 15 24.62 -21.61 -0.28
N GLU A 16 23.77 -22.38 0.40
CA GLU A 16 22.43 -21.96 0.77
C GLU A 16 22.55 -20.79 1.75
N ARG A 17 22.42 -19.56 1.24
CA ARG A 17 22.11 -18.41 2.10
C ARG A 17 20.61 -18.34 2.30
N ASP A 18 20.22 -18.90 3.44
CA ASP A 18 18.91 -18.81 4.07
C ASP A 18 18.61 -17.34 4.44
N PRO A 19 17.57 -16.69 3.87
CA PRO A 19 17.24 -15.30 4.21
C PRO A 19 16.30 -15.17 5.42
N PHE A 20 15.96 -16.27 6.11
CA PHE A 20 15.03 -16.27 7.23
C PHE A 20 15.66 -16.74 8.54
N ARG A 21 16.43 -15.87 9.21
CA ARG A 21 16.55 -15.93 10.68
C ARG A 21 17.05 -14.64 11.35
N ASN A 22 16.07 -13.97 11.95
CA ASN A 22 16.08 -13.26 13.23
C ASN A 22 17.01 -12.05 13.44
N CYS A 23 16.41 -10.86 13.41
CA CYS A 23 16.26 -10.01 14.61
C CYS A 23 14.83 -9.45 14.58
N ASP A 24 13.90 -10.10 15.29
CA ASP A 24 13.27 -9.52 16.48
C ASP A 24 13.89 -8.19 16.94
N GLU A 25 13.15 -7.11 16.70
CA GLU A 25 12.88 -6.09 17.71
C GLU A 25 11.58 -5.37 17.32
N SER A 26 10.49 -5.88 17.87
CA SER A 26 9.24 -5.12 17.97
C SER A 26 9.46 -3.94 18.92
N PRO A 27 8.84 -2.78 18.64
CA PRO A 27 7.93 -2.28 19.65
C PRO A 27 6.57 -1.97 19.03
N THR A 28 5.57 -2.70 19.53
CA THR A 28 4.22 -2.21 19.83
C THR A 28 3.57 -1.29 18.81
N ALA A 29 2.59 -1.85 18.11
CA ALA A 29 1.47 -1.11 17.57
C ALA A 29 0.86 -0.18 18.65
N LYS A 30 1.25 1.09 18.60
CA LYS A 30 0.53 2.20 19.22
C LYS A 30 -0.09 3.01 18.09
N GLU A 31 -1.41 2.95 18.04
CA GLU A 31 -2.32 4.00 17.55
C GLU A 31 -1.71 5.03 16.59
N PHE A 32 -1.78 4.74 15.29
CA PHE A 32 -1.76 5.81 14.30
C PHE A 32 -3.21 6.29 14.11
N MET A 33 -3.67 7.11 15.05
CA MET A 33 -4.82 7.98 14.80
C MET A 33 -4.44 9.01 13.74
N PRO A 34 -5.34 9.35 12.79
CA PRO A 34 -5.08 10.40 11.83
C PRO A 34 -5.01 11.75 12.56
N MET A 35 -3.79 12.25 12.77
CA MET A 35 -3.47 13.61 13.22
C MET A 35 -3.81 14.63 12.13
N GLY A 36 -5.09 14.72 11.76
CA GLY A 36 -5.58 15.57 10.69
C GLY A 36 -6.81 16.40 11.04
N VAL A 37 -7.28 16.36 12.30
CA VAL A 37 -8.51 17.09 12.73
C VAL A 37 -8.30 17.92 14.00
N VAL A 38 -7.17 17.79 14.70
CA VAL A 38 -6.96 18.47 16.01
C VAL A 38 -6.39 19.89 15.89
N GLU A 39 -5.78 20.25 14.76
CA GLU A 39 -5.23 21.61 14.54
C GLU A 39 -6.31 22.65 14.17
N GLU A 40 -7.49 22.22 13.71
CA GLU A 40 -8.57 23.14 13.34
C GLU A 40 -9.47 23.55 14.53
N GLU A 41 -9.45 22.80 15.63
CA GLU A 41 -10.12 23.19 16.88
C GLU A 41 -9.27 24.05 17.82
N ARG A 42 -7.92 23.93 17.78
CA ARG A 42 -7.04 24.78 18.62
C ARG A 42 -7.08 26.25 18.23
N LEU A 43 -7.36 26.57 16.97
CA LEU A 43 -7.50 27.94 16.49
C LEU A 43 -8.87 28.58 16.82
N LYS A 44 -9.87 27.79 17.25
CA LYS A 44 -11.17 28.31 17.73
C LYS A 44 -11.22 28.54 19.25
N GLN A 45 -10.29 27.97 20.02
CA GLN A 45 -10.23 28.18 21.47
C GLN A 45 -9.46 29.44 21.90
N GLU A 46 -8.65 30.05 21.03
CA GLU A 46 -7.88 31.24 21.36
C GLU A 46 -8.66 32.56 21.21
N GLU A 47 -9.86 32.52 20.62
CA GLU A 47 -10.74 33.68 20.43
C GLU A 47 -11.76 33.89 21.57
N LEU A 48 -11.81 33.00 22.57
CA LEU A 48 -12.77 33.03 23.68
C LEU A 48 -12.21 33.53 25.03
N HIS A 49 -10.96 34.01 25.09
CA HIS A 49 -10.30 34.43 26.35
C HIS A 49 -9.76 35.87 26.38
N ALA A 50 -10.39 36.80 25.67
CA ALA A 50 -10.20 38.24 25.91
C ALA A 50 -11.39 38.81 26.73
N LYS A 51 -11.37 38.60 28.05
CA LYS A 51 -12.25 39.29 29.00
C LYS A 51 -11.82 40.77 29.10
N PRO A 52 -12.74 41.75 29.06
CA PRO A 52 -12.40 43.13 29.38
C PRO A 52 -12.27 43.29 30.90
N SER A 53 -11.08 43.65 31.36
CA SER A 53 -10.82 44.05 32.74
C SER A 53 -11.56 45.36 33.04
N GLY A 54 -12.59 45.33 33.87
CA GLY A 54 -13.15 46.53 34.50
C GLY A 54 -12.34 46.91 35.75
N PRO A 55 -12.32 48.19 36.17
CA PRO A 55 -11.79 48.57 37.48
C PRO A 55 -12.92 48.70 38.53
N LEU A 56 -12.61 48.24 39.75
CA LEU A 56 -13.44 48.31 40.96
C LEU A 56 -13.08 49.54 41.83
N SER A 57 -14.13 50.19 42.37
CA SER A 57 -14.29 50.73 43.75
C SER A 57 -13.41 51.93 44.18
N GLU A 58 -13.96 53.15 44.27
CA GLU A 58 -14.64 53.82 45.42
C GLU A 58 -13.72 54.47 46.47
N HIS A 59 -13.78 55.81 46.61
CA HIS A 59 -13.86 56.59 47.88
C HIS A 59 -14.08 58.11 47.62
N PRO A 60 -14.48 58.94 48.64
CA PRO A 60 -15.65 59.84 48.62
C PRO A 60 -15.35 61.31 48.27
N PRO A 61 -16.37 62.21 48.15
CA PRO A 61 -16.21 63.50 47.49
C PRO A 61 -15.73 64.58 48.47
N HIS A 62 -14.54 65.13 48.21
CA HIS A 62 -14.14 66.41 48.76
C HIS A 62 -14.62 67.55 47.85
N LYS A 63 -15.54 68.35 48.40
CA LYS A 63 -15.89 69.69 47.91
C LYS A 63 -14.61 70.48 47.59
N SER A 64 -14.44 70.85 46.34
CA SER A 64 -13.60 71.98 45.91
C SER A 64 -14.25 72.61 44.69
N THR A 65 -14.78 73.81 44.88
CA THR A 65 -15.14 74.76 43.81
C THR A 65 -13.94 75.04 42.90
N PRO A 66 -14.16 75.26 41.60
CA PRO A 66 -14.05 76.62 41.05
C PRO A 66 -15.19 76.86 40.03
N ALA A 67 -16.05 77.88 40.16
CA ALA A 67 -15.76 79.25 39.75
C ALA A 67 -14.58 79.36 38.78
N GLU A 68 -14.83 79.23 37.48
CA GLU A 68 -14.56 80.32 36.53
C GLU A 68 -15.06 79.92 35.13
N GLU A 69 -15.85 80.82 34.56
CA GLU A 69 -16.25 80.86 33.17
C GLU A 69 -14.99 80.95 32.31
N ASP A 70 -14.64 79.89 31.59
CA ASP A 70 -13.59 79.94 30.56
C ASP A 70 -14.27 80.04 29.21
N ASP A 71 -14.19 81.24 28.64
CA ASP A 71 -14.65 81.60 27.32
C ASP A 71 -13.93 80.71 26.30
N GLY A 72 -14.52 79.54 26.03
CA GLY A 72 -14.04 78.57 25.08
C GLY A 72 -13.99 79.19 23.69
N SER A 73 -12.89 79.88 23.39
CA SER A 73 -12.61 80.45 22.09
C SER A 73 -12.82 79.34 21.08
N THR A 74 -13.67 79.59 20.08
CA THR A 74 -14.03 78.64 19.01
C THR A 74 -12.80 77.92 18.43
N ALA A 75 -11.63 78.57 18.48
CA ALA A 75 -10.33 78.00 18.16
C ALA A 75 -9.96 76.72 18.95
N SER A 76 -10.21 76.64 20.26
CA SER A 76 -9.87 75.48 21.11
C SER A 76 -10.78 74.27 20.83
N ILE A 77 -12.07 74.52 20.55
CA ILE A 77 -13.01 73.46 20.16
C ILE A 77 -12.66 72.94 18.76
N MET A 78 -12.32 73.84 17.83
CA MET A 78 -11.85 73.45 16.48
C MET A 78 -10.52 72.68 16.53
N ALA A 79 -9.58 73.07 17.38
CA ALA A 79 -8.30 72.35 17.55
C ALA A 79 -8.52 70.93 18.07
N ARG A 80 -9.37 70.74 19.09
CA ARG A 80 -9.74 69.41 19.60
C ARG A 80 -10.47 68.57 18.56
N SER A 81 -11.37 69.16 17.78
CA SER A 81 -12.04 68.49 16.66
C SER A 81 -11.07 68.08 15.55
N ALA A 82 -10.08 68.93 15.25
CA ALA A 82 -9.04 68.62 14.28
C ALA A 82 -8.12 67.49 14.74
N MET A 83 -7.70 67.49 16.01
CA MET A 83 -6.93 66.40 16.60
C MET A 83 -7.70 65.06 16.58
N ALA A 84 -8.98 65.06 16.93
CA ALA A 84 -9.82 63.86 16.84
C ALA A 84 -9.95 63.30 15.41
N LYS A 85 -9.98 64.17 14.39
CA LYS A 85 -9.97 63.76 12.99
C LYS A 85 -8.62 63.17 12.56
N ILE A 86 -7.52 63.73 13.06
CA ILE A 86 -6.17 63.19 12.81
C ILE A 86 -6.04 61.81 13.43
N ASP A 87 -6.47 61.62 14.68
CA ASP A 87 -6.44 60.32 15.35
C ASP A 87 -7.31 59.28 14.63
N ALA A 88 -8.50 59.68 14.15
CA ALA A 88 -9.35 58.82 13.34
C ALA A 88 -8.69 58.42 12.01
N LEU A 89 -8.00 59.35 11.33
CA LEU A 89 -7.25 59.05 10.11
C LEU A 89 -6.06 58.12 10.37
N ILE A 90 -5.34 58.31 11.48
CA ILE A 90 -4.23 57.44 11.88
C ILE A 90 -4.74 56.02 12.17
N ALA A 91 -5.86 55.89 12.88
CA ALA A 91 -6.49 54.59 13.15
C ALA A 91 -6.91 53.89 11.85
N GLU A 92 -7.49 54.65 10.90
CA GLU A 92 -7.93 54.11 9.62
C GLU A 92 -6.75 53.67 8.73
N ILE A 93 -5.68 54.46 8.66
CA ILE A 93 -4.46 54.10 7.93
C ILE A 93 -3.84 52.83 8.54
N THR A 94 -3.80 52.74 9.86
CA THR A 94 -3.27 51.56 10.55
C THR A 94 -4.14 50.33 10.29
N ARG A 95 -5.47 50.48 10.32
CA ARG A 95 -6.44 49.43 9.97
C ARG A 95 -6.24 48.92 8.55
N CYS A 96 -6.20 49.82 7.57
CA CYS A 96 -5.94 49.48 6.17
C CYS A 96 -4.61 48.75 6.01
N LYS A 97 -3.55 49.19 6.71
CA LYS A 97 -2.24 48.54 6.60
C LYS A 97 -2.22 47.15 7.21
N MET A 98 -2.92 46.95 8.33
CA MET A 98 -3.08 45.63 8.93
C MET A 98 -3.87 44.70 8.00
N GLU A 99 -4.94 45.18 7.37
CA GLU A 99 -5.75 44.40 6.42
C GLU A 99 -4.95 43.98 5.18
N GLU A 100 -4.15 44.88 4.59
CA GLU A 100 -3.23 44.54 3.50
C GLU A 100 -2.25 43.44 3.91
N MET A 101 -1.62 43.57 5.08
CA MET A 101 -0.67 42.56 5.57
C MET A 101 -1.36 41.21 5.85
N GLN A 102 -2.60 41.22 6.36
CA GLN A 102 -3.35 39.99 6.59
C GLN A 102 -3.78 39.34 5.27
N GLN A 103 -4.14 40.14 4.26
CA GLN A 103 -4.51 39.64 2.94
C GLN A 103 -3.30 38.99 2.24
N GLU A 104 -2.14 39.66 2.24
CA GLU A 104 -0.91 39.09 1.67
C GLU A 104 -0.49 37.80 2.40
N LYS A 105 -0.60 37.77 3.73
CA LYS A 105 -0.38 36.57 4.53
C LYS A 105 -1.37 35.44 4.18
N HIS A 106 -2.63 35.77 3.92
CA HIS A 106 -3.63 34.79 3.52
C HIS A 106 -3.32 34.22 2.12
N ASP A 107 -3.01 35.08 1.16
CA ASP A 107 -2.71 34.70 -0.22
C ASP A 107 -1.45 33.82 -0.31
N THR A 108 -0.40 34.18 0.43
CA THR A 108 0.81 33.36 0.54
C THR A 108 0.52 32.01 1.20
N ARG A 109 -0.27 31.97 2.27
CA ARG A 109 -0.70 30.71 2.92
C ARG A 109 -1.48 29.81 1.95
N VAL A 110 -2.44 30.37 1.22
CA VAL A 110 -3.25 29.63 0.23
C VAL A 110 -2.38 29.13 -0.92
N SER A 111 -1.49 29.97 -1.43
CA SER A 111 -0.54 29.61 -2.49
C SER A 111 0.37 28.46 -2.06
N VAL A 112 0.99 28.54 -0.88
CA VAL A 112 1.85 27.47 -0.33
C VAL A 112 1.07 26.18 -0.14
N LYS A 113 -0.13 26.24 0.46
CA LYS A 113 -0.98 25.06 0.68
C LYS A 113 -1.36 24.37 -0.64
N THR A 114 -1.66 25.16 -1.67
CA THR A 114 -2.02 24.66 -3.00
C THR A 114 -0.82 24.03 -3.71
N ALA A 115 0.35 24.68 -3.66
CA ALA A 115 1.59 24.15 -4.23
C ALA A 115 1.99 22.83 -3.57
N MET A 116 2.01 22.79 -2.23
CA MET A 116 2.29 21.56 -1.48
C MET A 116 1.33 20.43 -1.86
N SER A 117 0.01 20.67 -1.88
CA SER A 117 -0.99 19.67 -2.26
C SER A 117 -0.77 19.09 -3.67
N LYS A 118 -0.40 19.95 -4.64
CA LYS A 118 -0.14 19.56 -6.02
C LYS A 118 1.12 18.69 -6.16
N ASP A 119 2.16 19.00 -5.41
CA ASP A 119 3.43 18.27 -5.51
C ASP A 119 3.35 16.89 -4.84
N TYR A 120 2.69 16.79 -3.67
CA TYR A 120 2.45 15.49 -3.01
C TYR A 120 1.60 14.56 -3.86
N SER A 121 0.51 15.07 -4.45
CA SER A 121 -0.35 14.27 -5.33
C SER A 121 0.37 13.84 -6.61
N LYS A 122 1.17 14.71 -7.22
CA LYS A 122 1.95 14.39 -8.42
C LYS A 122 3.02 13.33 -8.13
N ALA A 123 3.74 13.45 -7.03
CA ALA A 123 4.76 12.46 -6.64
C ALA A 123 4.14 11.08 -6.40
N ALA A 124 3.03 11.01 -5.66
CA ALA A 124 2.32 9.76 -5.40
C ALA A 124 1.77 9.12 -6.68
N VAL A 125 1.20 9.91 -7.59
CA VAL A 125 0.70 9.40 -8.88
C VAL A 125 1.84 8.85 -9.76
N LEU A 126 3.01 9.51 -9.75
CA LEU A 126 4.17 9.03 -10.50
C LEU A 126 4.71 7.71 -9.95
N ASP A 127 4.76 7.55 -8.63
CA ASP A 127 5.17 6.30 -7.97
C ASP A 127 4.22 5.14 -8.33
N VAL A 128 2.92 5.34 -8.16
CA VAL A 128 1.90 4.33 -8.54
C VAL A 128 1.99 3.97 -10.02
N ARG A 129 2.24 4.96 -10.90
CA ARG A 129 2.40 4.70 -12.34
C ARG A 129 3.65 3.85 -12.63
N GLN A 130 4.77 4.09 -11.94
CA GLN A 130 5.97 3.27 -12.09
C GLN A 130 5.73 1.85 -11.61
N GLN A 131 5.04 1.68 -10.49
CA GLN A 131 4.65 0.36 -9.97
C GLN A 131 3.73 -0.38 -10.95
N LEU A 132 2.77 0.31 -11.57
CA LEU A 132 1.90 -0.28 -12.60
C LEU A 132 2.71 -0.77 -13.81
N VAL A 133 3.64 0.03 -14.34
CA VAL A 133 4.50 -0.39 -15.46
C VAL A 133 5.34 -1.62 -15.09
N GLN A 134 5.86 -1.67 -13.86
CA GLN A 134 6.59 -2.84 -13.38
C GLN A 134 5.70 -4.07 -13.29
N LEU A 135 4.48 -3.91 -12.78
CA LEU A 135 3.50 -4.99 -12.67
C LEU A 135 3.07 -5.50 -14.05
N GLU A 136 2.80 -4.60 -15.00
CA GLU A 136 2.48 -4.94 -16.40
C GLU A 136 3.60 -5.78 -17.03
N LYS A 137 4.87 -5.41 -16.79
CA LYS A 137 6.01 -6.20 -17.25
C LYS A 137 6.04 -7.60 -16.63
N MET A 138 5.83 -7.70 -15.32
CA MET A 138 5.78 -9.00 -14.64
C MET A 138 4.64 -9.88 -15.18
N VAL A 139 3.47 -9.32 -15.42
CA VAL A 139 2.32 -10.03 -15.99
C VAL A 139 2.65 -10.54 -17.40
N ALA A 140 3.27 -9.71 -18.24
CA ALA A 140 3.68 -10.12 -19.59
C ALA A 140 4.71 -11.26 -19.58
N ASP A 141 5.67 -11.22 -18.64
CA ASP A 141 6.65 -12.29 -18.49
C ASP A 141 6.02 -13.59 -17.98
N LEU A 142 5.07 -13.50 -17.03
CA LEU A 142 4.29 -14.65 -16.57
C LEU A 142 3.44 -15.25 -17.69
N GLN A 143 2.82 -14.42 -18.52
CA GLN A 143 2.01 -14.90 -19.63
C GLN A 143 2.82 -15.70 -20.64
N LYS A 144 4.05 -15.26 -20.96
CA LYS A 144 4.98 -16.05 -21.80
C LYS A 144 5.36 -17.39 -21.17
N LEU A 145 5.53 -17.42 -19.85
CA LEU A 145 5.84 -18.67 -19.14
C LEU A 145 4.67 -19.65 -19.22
N VAL A 146 3.43 -19.17 -19.05
CA VAL A 146 2.23 -19.99 -19.20
C VAL A 146 2.11 -20.52 -20.62
N GLU A 147 2.29 -19.68 -21.64
CA GLU A 147 2.27 -20.11 -23.05
C GLU A 147 3.34 -21.18 -23.36
N ALA A 148 4.53 -21.05 -22.76
CA ALA A 148 5.58 -22.06 -22.87
C ALA A 148 5.19 -23.38 -22.18
N GLN A 149 4.54 -23.32 -21.02
CA GLN A 149 4.04 -24.50 -20.32
C GLN A 149 2.92 -25.19 -21.11
N ASP A 150 1.97 -24.44 -21.65
CA ASP A 150 0.89 -24.97 -22.49
C ASP A 150 1.47 -25.69 -23.72
N SER A 151 2.51 -25.12 -24.32
CA SER A 151 3.22 -25.73 -25.45
C SER A 151 3.90 -27.05 -25.07
N LEU A 152 4.49 -27.13 -23.87
CA LEU A 152 5.09 -28.37 -23.36
C LEU A 152 4.02 -29.43 -23.06
N ILE A 153 2.89 -29.04 -22.47
CA ILE A 153 1.76 -29.94 -22.23
C ILE A 153 1.25 -30.51 -23.55
N ALA A 154 1.04 -29.65 -24.55
CA ALA A 154 0.61 -30.06 -25.89
C ALA A 154 1.63 -30.99 -26.57
N ALA A 155 2.93 -30.80 -26.35
CA ALA A 155 3.97 -31.67 -26.88
C ALA A 155 4.00 -33.06 -26.20
N LEU A 156 3.62 -33.14 -24.91
CA LEU A 156 3.59 -34.40 -24.16
C LEU A 156 2.32 -35.22 -24.42
N GLU A 157 1.22 -34.58 -24.78
CA GLU A 157 -0.08 -35.22 -24.96
C GLU A 157 -0.06 -36.40 -25.95
N PRO A 158 0.56 -36.31 -27.15
CA PRO A 158 0.68 -37.43 -28.08
C PRO A 158 1.41 -38.63 -27.48
N GLY A 159 2.49 -38.40 -26.73
CA GLY A 159 3.24 -39.46 -26.07
C GLY A 159 2.40 -40.18 -25.01
N THR A 160 1.61 -39.43 -24.23
CA THR A 160 0.69 -40.05 -23.26
C THR A 160 -0.44 -40.82 -23.93
N GLN A 161 -0.92 -40.37 -25.09
CA GLN A 161 -1.93 -41.08 -25.88
C GLN A 161 -1.38 -42.38 -26.49
N ASP A 162 -0.15 -42.36 -27.02
CA ASP A 162 0.51 -43.55 -27.55
C ASP A 162 0.74 -44.60 -26.45
N LEU A 163 1.23 -44.18 -25.28
CA LEU A 163 1.37 -45.06 -24.12
C LEU A 163 0.04 -45.69 -23.71
N ARG A 164 -1.06 -44.93 -23.70
CA ARG A 164 -2.40 -45.47 -23.44
C ARG A 164 -2.79 -46.56 -24.45
N GLN A 165 -2.51 -46.36 -25.74
CA GLN A 165 -2.79 -47.38 -26.77
C GLN A 165 -1.93 -48.64 -26.59
N GLN A 166 -0.64 -48.47 -26.24
CA GLN A 166 0.24 -49.60 -25.95
C GLN A 166 -0.26 -50.42 -24.76
N ILE A 167 -0.72 -49.76 -23.68
CA ILE A 167 -1.32 -50.43 -22.52
C ILE A 167 -2.53 -51.27 -22.94
N THR A 168 -3.47 -50.70 -23.70
CA THR A 168 -4.65 -51.45 -24.18
C THR A 168 -4.28 -52.67 -25.02
N ARG A 169 -3.25 -52.56 -25.87
CA ARG A 169 -2.75 -53.71 -26.64
C ARG A 169 -2.17 -54.79 -25.72
N LEU A 170 -1.40 -54.40 -24.72
CA LEU A 170 -0.84 -55.33 -23.74
C LEU A 170 -1.93 -56.01 -22.91
N GLU A 171 -2.94 -55.29 -22.45
CA GLU A 171 -4.10 -55.85 -21.73
C GLU A 171 -4.83 -56.92 -22.57
N THR A 172 -4.99 -56.68 -23.87
CA THR A 172 -5.60 -57.63 -24.81
C THR A 172 -4.74 -58.90 -24.94
N LEU A 173 -3.43 -58.74 -25.06
CA LEU A 173 -2.50 -59.88 -25.13
C LEU A 173 -2.49 -60.71 -23.84
N VAL A 174 -2.47 -60.06 -22.68
CA VAL A 174 -2.54 -60.73 -21.37
C VAL A 174 -3.83 -61.51 -21.24
N THR A 175 -4.96 -60.95 -21.67
CA THR A 175 -6.26 -61.64 -21.66
C THR A 175 -6.26 -62.89 -22.55
N ALA A 176 -5.71 -62.77 -23.76
CA ALA A 176 -5.59 -63.90 -24.69
C ALA A 176 -4.67 -64.99 -24.14
N GLN A 177 -3.54 -64.61 -23.52
CA GLN A 177 -2.65 -65.55 -22.84
C GLN A 177 -3.35 -66.25 -21.67
N GLY A 178 -4.13 -65.53 -20.86
CA GLY A 178 -4.93 -66.13 -19.79
C GLY A 178 -5.90 -67.19 -20.30
N SER A 179 -6.56 -66.93 -21.44
CA SER A 179 -7.48 -67.90 -22.07
C SER A 179 -6.76 -69.13 -22.61
N LEU A 180 -5.56 -68.95 -23.17
CA LEU A 180 -4.72 -70.07 -23.62
C LEU A 180 -4.28 -70.94 -22.43
N VAL A 181 -3.83 -70.32 -21.34
CA VAL A 181 -3.45 -71.03 -20.11
C VAL A 181 -4.63 -71.82 -19.56
N ALA A 182 -5.83 -71.23 -19.45
CA ALA A 182 -7.02 -71.94 -19.00
C ALA A 182 -7.36 -73.14 -19.91
N THR A 183 -7.20 -73.00 -21.23
CA THR A 183 -7.40 -74.10 -22.17
C THR A 183 -6.38 -75.23 -21.95
N MET A 184 -5.11 -74.87 -21.70
CA MET A 184 -4.06 -75.84 -21.39
C MET A 184 -4.33 -76.55 -20.06
N GLU A 185 -4.79 -75.85 -19.03
CA GLU A 185 -5.16 -76.43 -17.73
C GLU A 185 -6.26 -77.47 -17.88
N VAL A 186 -7.32 -77.18 -18.65
CA VAL A 186 -8.39 -78.15 -18.97
C VAL A 186 -7.83 -79.36 -19.71
N GLY A 187 -6.94 -79.14 -20.69
CA GLY A 187 -6.29 -80.22 -21.44
C GLY A 187 -5.45 -81.14 -20.55
N VAL A 188 -4.65 -80.57 -19.64
CA VAL A 188 -3.84 -81.32 -18.67
C VAL A 188 -4.74 -82.12 -17.72
N GLN A 189 -5.82 -81.52 -17.21
CA GLN A 189 -6.77 -82.23 -16.35
C GLN A 189 -7.43 -83.41 -17.07
N ALA A 190 -7.82 -83.24 -18.33
CA ALA A 190 -8.41 -84.32 -19.13
C ALA A 190 -7.43 -85.50 -19.33
N ILE A 191 -6.16 -85.22 -19.60
CA ILE A 191 -5.12 -86.26 -19.72
C ILE A 191 -4.91 -86.97 -18.38
N LYS A 192 -4.84 -86.21 -17.28
CA LYS A 192 -4.71 -86.78 -15.93
C LYS A 192 -5.86 -87.73 -15.61
N ASP A 193 -7.09 -87.34 -15.92
CA ASP A 193 -8.27 -88.19 -15.74
C ASP A 193 -8.21 -89.47 -16.60
N GLN A 194 -7.73 -89.36 -17.85
CA GLN A 194 -7.55 -90.53 -18.73
C GLN A 194 -6.51 -91.50 -18.17
N MET A 195 -5.37 -90.99 -17.67
CA MET A 195 -4.33 -91.81 -17.05
C MET A 195 -4.87 -92.54 -15.82
N SER A 196 -5.56 -91.84 -14.92
CA SER A 196 -6.16 -92.47 -13.73
C SER A 196 -7.18 -93.55 -14.07
N ARG A 197 -7.99 -93.38 -15.14
CA ARG A 197 -8.90 -94.44 -15.61
C ARG A 197 -8.15 -95.64 -16.16
N ALA A 198 -7.10 -95.42 -16.95
CA ALA A 198 -6.29 -96.49 -17.52
C ALA A 198 -5.64 -97.35 -16.41
N GLU A 199 -5.08 -96.71 -15.37
CA GLU A 199 -4.52 -97.39 -14.20
C GLU A 199 -5.55 -98.24 -13.45
N THR A 200 -6.79 -97.75 -13.27
CA THR A 200 -7.85 -98.53 -12.61
C THR A 200 -8.40 -99.68 -13.45
N SER A 201 -8.12 -99.71 -14.76
CA SER A 201 -8.63 -100.72 -15.70
C SER A 201 -7.63 -101.84 -16.05
N SER A 202 -6.37 -101.67 -15.65
CA SER A 202 -5.28 -102.65 -15.82
C SER A 202 -5.08 -103.50 -14.58
#